data_AF-A0A3C0TXH5-F1
#
_entry.id   AF-A0A3C0TXH5-F1
#
_cell.length_a   1.000
_cell.length_b   1.000
_cell.length_c   1.000
_cell.angle_alpha   90.00
_cell.angle_beta   90.00
_cell.angle_gamma   90.00
#
_symmetry.space_group_name_H-M   'P 1'
#
loop_
_entity.id
_entity.type
_entity.pdbx_description
1 polymer ?
#
loop_
_entity_poly.entity_id
_entity_poly.type
_entity_poly.pdbx_seq_one_letter_code
_entity_poly.pdbx_strand_id
1 'polypeptide(L)'
;ERGKLWMLQTRSGKRTTSAALRIAVDMAREGLITRNEAVLRINPAALDQLLHPSLDPDAPRTVLTRGLPASPGAATGEVAFTPEKAEQVAAAGRPVILVRTETSPEDIHGMHVAAGILTSRGGMTSHAAVVARGMGRPCVSGAGAVRIDYKAGFFMVDSQTVREGDMITLDGSSGDVILGAVPTVQPELSGDFGQLMEWADGARRLKVRANAETPEDARTARSFGAEGIGLCRTEHMFFDAGRITAVREMILASDEAGRRAALAKILPMQRQDFVSLFEIMSGLPVTIRLLDPPLHEFLPKSEEEFAQVASA
;
A
#
# COMPACT_ATOMS: atom_id res chain seq x y z
N GLU A 1 -25.85 -44.40 20.03
CA GLU A 1 -26.47 -45.43 19.15
C GLU A 1 -25.83 -46.79 19.39
N ARG A 2 -26.53 -47.89 19.12
CA ARG A 2 -26.11 -49.29 19.35
C ARG A 2 -24.92 -49.72 18.48
N GLY A 3 -23.76 -49.08 18.61
CA GLY A 3 -22.56 -49.39 17.81
C GLY A 3 -22.70 -49.15 16.29
N LYS A 4 -23.74 -48.44 15.84
CA LYS A 4 -23.95 -48.06 14.43
C LYS A 4 -23.71 -46.56 14.25
N LEU A 5 -22.85 -46.22 13.29
CA LEU A 5 -22.51 -44.85 12.88
C LEU A 5 -23.56 -44.32 11.88
N TRP A 6 -23.98 -43.07 12.05
CA TRP A 6 -24.87 -42.38 11.12
C TRP A 6 -24.30 -41.01 10.73
N MET A 7 -24.37 -40.67 9.45
CA MET A 7 -23.97 -39.36 8.93
C MET A 7 -25.19 -38.45 8.87
N LEU A 8 -25.23 -37.44 9.75
CA LEU A 8 -26.39 -36.55 9.90
C LEU A 8 -26.32 -35.32 8.99
N GLN A 9 -25.13 -34.82 8.71
CA GLN A 9 -24.91 -33.66 7.86
C GLN A 9 -23.50 -33.68 7.26
N THR A 10 -23.38 -33.20 6.03
CA THR A 10 -22.09 -32.86 5.40
C THR A 10 -22.21 -31.52 4.69
N ARG A 11 -21.12 -30.74 4.70
CA ARG A 11 -20.98 -29.47 3.98
C ARG A 11 -19.49 -29.16 3.81
N SER A 12 -19.17 -28.29 2.85
CA SER A 12 -17.82 -27.73 2.74
C SER A 12 -17.46 -26.98 4.02
N GLY A 13 -16.32 -27.36 4.63
CA GLY A 13 -15.82 -26.71 5.84
C GLY A 13 -15.39 -25.27 5.56
N LYS A 14 -15.75 -24.36 6.47
CA LYS A 14 -15.15 -23.01 6.49
C LYS A 14 -13.70 -23.12 6.93
N ARG A 15 -12.83 -22.28 6.37
CA ARG A 15 -11.38 -22.33 6.56
C ARG A 15 -10.75 -20.99 6.24
N THR A 16 -9.55 -20.76 6.77
CA THR A 16 -8.72 -19.61 6.44
C THR A 16 -8.15 -19.74 5.03
N THR A 17 -7.65 -18.64 4.45
CA THR A 17 -6.99 -18.65 3.13
C THR A 17 -5.80 -19.60 3.11
N SER A 18 -4.93 -19.55 4.12
CA SER A 18 -3.76 -20.44 4.22
C SER A 18 -4.15 -21.91 4.28
N ALA A 19 -5.21 -22.26 5.02
CA ALA A 19 -5.72 -23.63 5.08
C ALA A 19 -6.39 -24.06 3.77
N ALA A 20 -7.10 -23.16 3.09
CA ALA A 20 -7.69 -23.43 1.77
C ALA A 20 -6.61 -23.71 0.73
N LEU A 21 -5.54 -22.90 0.72
CA LEU A 21 -4.37 -23.04 -0.14
C LEU A 21 -3.71 -24.41 0.06
N ARG A 22 -3.34 -24.73 1.30
CA ARG A 22 -2.71 -26.01 1.64
C ARG A 22 -3.56 -27.21 1.23
N ILE A 23 -4.85 -27.22 1.58
CA ILE A 23 -5.76 -28.31 1.21
C ILE A 23 -5.87 -28.45 -0.32
N ALA A 24 -5.95 -27.35 -1.07
CA ALA A 24 -6.04 -27.41 -2.52
C ALA A 24 -4.77 -28.00 -3.15
N VAL A 25 -3.60 -27.59 -2.65
CA VAL A 25 -2.31 -28.10 -3.12
C VAL A 25 -2.13 -29.58 -2.76
N ASP A 26 -2.45 -29.97 -1.51
CA ASP A 26 -2.35 -31.36 -1.06
C ASP A 26 -3.29 -32.28 -1.83
N MET A 27 -4.56 -31.89 -2.02
CA MET A 27 -5.52 -32.67 -2.82
C MET A 27 -5.05 -32.84 -4.27
N ALA A 28 -4.38 -31.85 -4.86
CA ALA A 28 -3.83 -31.96 -6.21
C ALA A 28 -2.59 -32.86 -6.25
N ARG A 29 -1.71 -32.80 -5.23
CA ARG A 29 -0.55 -33.70 -5.08
C ARG A 29 -0.97 -35.15 -4.90
N GLU A 30 -2.05 -35.39 -4.16
CA GLU A 30 -2.65 -36.71 -3.93
C GLU A 30 -3.44 -37.23 -5.15
N GLY A 31 -3.62 -36.41 -6.19
CA GLY A 31 -4.38 -36.77 -7.38
C GLY A 31 -5.90 -36.83 -7.18
N LEU A 32 -6.42 -36.28 -6.06
CA LEU A 32 -7.86 -36.17 -5.80
C LEU A 32 -8.54 -35.12 -6.68
N ILE A 33 -7.79 -34.09 -7.08
CA ILE A 33 -8.24 -33.02 -7.98
C ILE A 33 -7.16 -32.69 -9.01
N THR A 34 -7.55 -32.03 -10.09
CA THR A 34 -6.59 -31.50 -11.06
C THR A 34 -5.94 -30.21 -10.56
N ARG A 35 -4.77 -29.85 -11.10
CA ARG A 35 -4.10 -28.56 -10.81
C ARG A 35 -4.99 -27.36 -11.16
N ASN A 36 -5.71 -27.42 -12.27
CA ASN A 36 -6.66 -26.37 -12.67
C ASN A 36 -7.81 -26.23 -11.66
N GLU A 37 -8.30 -27.35 -11.14
CA GLU A 37 -9.34 -27.34 -10.11
C GLU A 37 -8.81 -26.77 -8.78
N ALA A 38 -7.56 -27.07 -8.41
CA ALA A 38 -6.93 -26.46 -7.24
C ALA A 38 -6.87 -24.94 -7.34
N VAL A 39 -6.47 -24.40 -8.50
CA VAL A 39 -6.46 -22.95 -8.77
C VAL A 39 -7.87 -22.36 -8.65
N LEU A 40 -8.89 -23.00 -9.25
CA LEU A 40 -10.27 -22.50 -9.23
C LEU A 40 -10.95 -22.58 -7.85
N ARG A 41 -10.43 -23.40 -6.92
CA ARG A 41 -10.96 -23.54 -5.56
C ARG A 41 -10.55 -22.40 -4.63
N ILE A 42 -9.56 -21.59 -5.02
CA ILE A 42 -9.08 -20.47 -4.24
C ILE A 42 -9.78 -19.19 -4.69
N ASN A 43 -10.38 -18.47 -3.75
CA ASN A 43 -10.92 -17.14 -4.02
C ASN A 43 -9.75 -16.16 -4.23
N PRO A 44 -9.61 -15.52 -5.41
CA PRO A 44 -8.51 -14.59 -5.66
C PRO A 44 -8.45 -13.43 -4.66
N ALA A 45 -9.61 -12.91 -4.24
CA ALA A 45 -9.66 -11.81 -3.27
C ALA A 45 -9.12 -12.21 -1.88
N ALA A 46 -9.12 -13.50 -1.56
CA ALA A 46 -8.59 -13.99 -0.30
C ALA A 46 -7.05 -14.07 -0.30
N LEU A 47 -6.42 -14.18 -1.49
CA LEU A 47 -4.96 -14.23 -1.63
C LEU A 47 -4.29 -12.92 -1.24
N ASP A 48 -4.98 -11.79 -1.37
CA ASP A 48 -4.48 -10.46 -0.96
C ASP A 48 -4.02 -10.49 0.50
N GLN A 49 -4.76 -11.18 1.39
CA GLN A 49 -4.38 -11.34 2.79
C GLN A 49 -3.05 -12.06 3.02
N LEU A 50 -2.60 -12.88 2.06
CA LEU A 50 -1.32 -13.59 2.12
C LEU A 50 -0.17 -12.77 1.55
N LEU A 51 -0.43 -11.58 0.99
CA LEU A 51 0.61 -10.71 0.43
C LEU A 51 1.08 -9.65 1.42
N HIS A 52 0.30 -9.38 2.46
CA HIS A 52 0.61 -8.36 3.45
C HIS A 52 1.16 -8.96 4.74
N PRO A 53 2.06 -8.26 5.45
CA PRO A 53 2.48 -8.65 6.79
C PRO A 53 1.26 -8.89 7.68
N SER A 54 1.24 -9.97 8.44
CA SER A 54 0.20 -10.24 9.43
C SER A 54 0.77 -10.07 10.83
N LEU A 55 -0.09 -9.81 11.82
CA LEU A 55 0.34 -9.85 13.22
C LEU A 55 0.79 -11.26 13.60
N ASP A 56 1.84 -11.35 14.43
CA ASP A 56 2.21 -12.60 15.08
C ASP A 56 1.01 -13.10 15.93
N PRO A 57 0.46 -14.30 15.64
CA PRO A 57 -0.72 -14.81 16.34
C PRO A 57 -0.48 -15.09 17.82
N ASP A 58 0.78 -15.31 18.22
CA ASP A 58 1.16 -15.62 19.61
C ASP A 58 1.58 -14.37 20.39
N ALA A 59 1.73 -13.22 19.73
CA ALA A 59 2.13 -11.98 20.38
C ALA A 59 0.98 -11.38 21.24
N PRO A 60 1.25 -11.00 22.50
CA PRO A 60 0.26 -10.33 23.32
C PRO A 60 -0.06 -8.95 22.73
N ARG A 61 -1.35 -8.61 22.69
CA ARG A 61 -1.83 -7.35 22.11
C ARG A 61 -2.94 -6.74 22.93
N THR A 62 -2.86 -5.42 23.10
CA THR A 62 -3.90 -4.62 23.78
C THR A 62 -4.66 -3.83 22.73
N VAL A 63 -5.79 -4.39 22.28
CA VAL A 63 -6.67 -3.73 21.30
C VAL A 63 -7.33 -2.52 21.96
N LEU A 64 -7.04 -1.32 21.44
CA LEU A 64 -7.68 -0.08 21.86
C LEU A 64 -9.11 -0.01 21.32
N THR A 65 -9.27 -0.20 20.02
CA THR A 65 -10.56 -0.17 19.34
C THR A 65 -10.52 -0.93 18.02
N ARG A 66 -11.66 -0.99 17.34
CA ARG A 66 -11.81 -1.58 16.01
C ARG A 66 -12.52 -0.59 15.08
N GLY A 67 -11.93 -0.36 13.92
CA GLY A 67 -12.53 0.34 12.79
C GLY A 67 -12.92 -0.60 11.66
N LEU A 68 -13.09 -0.05 10.47
CA LEU A 68 -13.33 -0.79 9.24
C LEU A 68 -11.98 -1.24 8.63
N PRO A 69 -11.83 -2.52 8.23
CA PRO A 69 -10.63 -3.05 7.60
C PRO A 69 -10.52 -2.55 6.14
N ALA A 70 -10.09 -1.31 5.97
CA ALA A 70 -10.15 -0.60 4.69
C ALA A 70 -9.13 -1.09 3.67
N SER A 71 -7.90 -1.36 4.14
CA SER A 71 -6.80 -1.88 3.35
C SER A 71 -6.02 -2.90 4.20
N PRO A 72 -5.81 -4.14 3.72
CA PRO A 72 -5.25 -5.24 4.50
C PRO A 72 -3.78 -5.03 4.91
N GLY A 73 -3.31 -5.87 5.83
CA GLY A 73 -1.94 -5.91 6.34
C GLY A 73 -1.77 -5.34 7.74
N ALA A 74 -0.59 -5.54 8.29
CA ALA A 74 -0.21 -5.08 9.62
C ALA A 74 0.95 -4.08 9.57
N ALA A 75 0.81 -2.95 10.25
CA ALA A 75 1.83 -1.91 10.32
C ALA A 75 1.99 -1.38 11.73
N THR A 76 3.24 -1.21 12.15
CA THR A 76 3.63 -0.68 13.45
C THR A 76 4.43 0.59 13.24
N GLY A 77 4.13 1.66 13.98
CA GLY A 77 4.86 2.92 13.86
C GLY A 77 4.48 3.97 14.91
N GLU A 78 5.24 5.04 14.94
CA GLU A 78 4.99 6.22 15.77
C GLU A 78 3.77 6.98 15.28
N VAL A 79 2.93 7.49 16.17
CA VAL A 79 1.76 8.28 15.81
C VAL A 79 2.18 9.66 15.30
N ALA A 80 1.69 10.04 14.12
CA ALA A 80 1.77 11.41 13.59
C ALA A 80 0.37 11.92 13.21
N PHE A 81 0.05 13.16 13.60
CA PHE A 81 -1.26 13.76 13.35
C PHE A 81 -1.32 14.68 12.11
N THR A 82 -0.17 14.97 11.51
CA THR A 82 -0.07 15.78 10.29
C THR A 82 0.83 15.11 9.24
N PRO A 83 0.60 15.38 7.94
CA PRO A 83 1.44 14.86 6.87
C PRO A 83 2.92 15.25 7.02
N GLU A 84 3.20 16.49 7.39
CA GLU A 84 4.56 17.03 7.54
C GLU A 84 5.30 16.32 8.67
N LYS A 85 4.59 16.01 9.77
CA LYS A 85 5.15 15.23 10.86
C LYS A 85 5.46 13.80 10.42
N ALA A 86 4.58 13.19 9.62
CA ALA A 86 4.81 11.87 9.06
C ALA A 86 6.08 11.83 8.20
N GLU A 87 6.28 12.85 7.35
CA GLU A 87 7.50 12.99 6.55
C GLU A 87 8.75 13.17 7.41
N GLN A 88 8.69 14.00 8.46
CA GLN A 88 9.82 14.19 9.37
C GLN A 88 10.22 12.89 10.08
N VAL A 89 9.24 12.10 10.56
CA VAL A 89 9.50 10.83 11.25
C VAL A 89 10.07 9.80 10.26
N ALA A 90 9.49 9.70 9.07
CA ALA A 90 9.97 8.81 8.02
C ALA A 90 11.36 9.17 7.51
N ALA A 91 11.66 10.46 7.34
CA ALA A 91 12.99 10.95 6.96
C ALA A 91 14.06 10.63 8.02
N ALA A 92 13.66 10.48 9.28
CA ALA A 92 14.53 9.98 10.35
C ALA A 92 14.68 8.44 10.37
N GLY A 93 14.14 7.73 9.37
CA GLY A 93 14.21 6.27 9.24
C GLY A 93 13.31 5.51 10.21
N ARG A 94 12.32 6.17 10.82
CA ARG A 94 11.41 5.56 11.78
C ARG A 94 10.03 5.32 11.14
N PRO A 95 9.40 4.16 11.38
CA PRO A 95 8.08 3.88 10.83
C PRO A 95 7.02 4.77 11.51
N VAL A 96 6.06 5.25 10.73
CA VAL A 96 5.05 6.21 11.20
C VAL A 96 3.64 5.78 10.82
N ILE A 97 2.68 5.98 11.71
CA ILE A 97 1.25 5.79 11.49
C ILE A 97 0.59 7.16 11.42
N LEU A 98 0.01 7.48 10.25
CA LEU A 98 -0.71 8.73 10.06
C LEU A 98 -2.11 8.60 10.64
N VAL A 99 -2.42 9.40 11.67
CA VAL A 99 -3.70 9.40 12.37
C VAL A 99 -4.46 10.68 12.05
N ARG A 100 -5.61 10.55 11.39
CA ARG A 100 -6.43 11.70 10.95
C ARG A 100 -7.91 11.49 11.27
N THR A 101 -8.68 12.56 11.27
CA THR A 101 -10.15 12.45 11.38
C THR A 101 -10.69 11.88 10.07
N GLU A 102 -10.22 12.46 8.98
CA GLU A 102 -10.43 12.07 7.59
C GLU A 102 -9.19 12.53 6.81
N THR A 103 -8.89 11.90 5.68
CA THR A 103 -7.83 12.36 4.79
C THR A 103 -8.42 13.06 3.57
N SER A 104 -7.59 13.90 2.97
CA SER A 104 -7.85 14.72 1.79
C SER A 104 -6.69 14.57 0.79
N PRO A 105 -6.83 15.06 -0.44
CA PRO A 105 -5.73 15.05 -1.41
C PRO A 105 -4.46 15.76 -0.93
N GLU A 106 -4.55 16.70 0.01
CA GLU A 106 -3.41 17.41 0.59
C GLU A 106 -2.57 16.52 1.52
N ASP A 107 -3.17 15.45 2.06
CA ASP A 107 -2.48 14.50 2.94
C ASP A 107 -1.66 13.43 2.19
N ILE A 108 -1.69 13.42 0.85
CA ILE A 108 -1.07 12.37 0.00
C ILE A 108 0.41 12.14 0.33
N HIS A 109 1.18 13.21 0.54
CA HIS A 109 2.61 13.15 0.84
C HIS A 109 2.87 12.37 2.15
N GLY A 110 2.11 12.71 3.19
CA GLY A 110 2.12 12.00 4.47
C GLY A 110 1.65 10.55 4.37
N MET A 111 0.61 10.30 3.57
CA MET A 111 0.11 8.94 3.31
C MET A 111 1.15 8.08 2.58
N HIS A 112 1.94 8.68 1.68
CA HIS A 112 3.03 8.03 0.93
C HIS A 112 4.24 7.69 1.77
N VAL A 113 4.42 8.27 2.95
CA VAL A 113 5.54 7.94 3.86
C VAL A 113 5.11 7.13 5.09
N ALA A 114 3.82 7.16 5.44
CA ALA A 114 3.26 6.41 6.57
C ALA A 114 3.17 4.88 6.35
N ALA A 115 3.74 4.09 7.26
CA ALA A 115 3.63 2.63 7.27
C ALA A 115 2.17 2.14 7.33
N GLY A 116 1.26 2.93 7.92
CA GLY A 116 -0.17 2.66 7.95
C GLY A 116 -1.00 3.91 8.23
N ILE A 117 -2.30 3.84 7.96
CA ILE A 117 -3.21 4.99 8.06
C ILE A 117 -4.40 4.63 8.96
N LEU A 118 -4.65 5.48 9.96
CA LEU A 118 -5.81 5.38 10.85
C LEU A 118 -6.71 6.61 10.66
N THR A 119 -7.99 6.38 10.37
CA THR A 119 -8.97 7.46 10.40
C THR A 119 -10.11 7.23 11.38
N SER A 120 -10.55 8.27 12.10
CA SER A 120 -11.71 8.16 12.99
C SER A 120 -13.05 8.20 12.25
N ARG A 121 -13.07 8.82 11.05
CA ARG A 121 -14.22 8.85 10.14
C ARG A 121 -13.86 8.28 8.76
N GLY A 122 -14.88 8.06 7.95
CA GLY A 122 -14.75 7.49 6.60
C GLY A 122 -15.15 6.02 6.56
N GLY A 123 -15.67 5.60 5.40
CA GLY A 123 -16.04 4.21 5.14
C GLY A 123 -15.01 3.48 4.27
N MET A 124 -15.38 2.27 3.84
CA MET A 124 -14.59 1.43 2.93
C MET A 124 -14.28 2.06 1.57
N THR A 125 -14.97 3.15 1.19
CA THR A 125 -14.78 3.92 -0.05
C THR A 125 -14.29 5.34 0.20
N SER A 126 -13.86 5.65 1.43
CA SER A 126 -13.28 6.96 1.76
C SER A 126 -11.95 7.20 1.03
N HIS A 127 -11.53 8.46 0.97
CA HIS A 127 -10.24 8.85 0.39
C HIS A 127 -9.10 8.00 0.98
N ALA A 128 -9.02 7.90 2.32
CA ALA A 128 -8.05 7.06 3.01
C ALA A 128 -8.06 5.60 2.51
N ALA A 129 -9.25 4.98 2.44
CA ALA A 129 -9.40 3.58 2.04
C ALA A 129 -8.98 3.32 0.58
N VAL A 130 -9.35 4.23 -0.34
CA VAL A 130 -9.02 4.08 -1.76
C VAL A 130 -7.52 4.26 -2.00
N VAL A 131 -6.94 5.30 -1.43
CA VAL A 131 -5.52 5.63 -1.61
C VAL A 131 -4.64 4.59 -0.93
N ALA A 132 -4.95 4.19 0.31
CA ALA A 132 -4.16 3.18 1.03
C ALA A 132 -4.15 1.81 0.33
N ARG A 133 -5.29 1.37 -0.25
CA ARG A 133 -5.32 0.16 -1.07
C ARG A 133 -4.49 0.28 -2.33
N GLY A 134 -4.53 1.44 -3.00
CA GLY A 134 -3.69 1.70 -4.16
C GLY A 134 -2.19 1.63 -3.85
N MET A 135 -1.81 2.02 -2.64
CA MET A 135 -0.42 1.98 -2.13
C MET A 135 -0.04 0.65 -1.47
N GLY A 136 -0.97 -0.30 -1.30
CA GLY A 136 -0.73 -1.53 -0.55
C GLY A 136 -0.39 -1.30 0.93
N ARG A 137 -0.93 -0.24 1.54
CA ARG A 137 -0.64 0.11 2.94
C ARG A 137 -1.80 -0.25 3.86
N PRO A 138 -1.53 -0.81 5.05
CA PRO A 138 -2.56 -1.08 6.05
C PRO A 138 -3.37 0.16 6.39
N CYS A 139 -4.70 0.03 6.35
CA CYS A 139 -5.59 1.13 6.70
C CYS A 139 -6.77 0.64 7.52
N VAL A 140 -6.96 1.29 8.66
CA VAL A 140 -8.17 1.17 9.49
C VAL A 140 -8.92 2.48 9.38
N SER A 141 -10.07 2.46 8.72
CA SER A 141 -10.90 3.66 8.52
C SER A 141 -12.12 3.66 9.42
N GLY A 142 -12.66 4.83 9.76
CA GLY A 142 -13.92 4.91 10.50
C GLY A 142 -13.85 4.33 11.92
N ALA A 143 -12.70 4.42 12.58
CA ALA A 143 -12.54 4.03 13.98
C ALA A 143 -13.22 5.07 14.89
N GLY A 144 -14.55 5.07 14.95
CA GLY A 144 -15.34 6.13 15.59
C GLY A 144 -15.11 6.34 17.09
N ALA A 145 -14.47 5.38 17.78
CA ALA A 145 -14.07 5.53 19.18
C ALA A 145 -12.83 6.44 19.34
N VAL A 146 -12.03 6.62 18.28
CA VAL A 146 -10.83 7.48 18.27
C VAL A 146 -11.24 8.94 18.25
N ARG A 147 -10.96 9.67 19.34
CA ARG A 147 -11.16 11.12 19.45
C ARG A 147 -9.82 11.82 19.41
N ILE A 148 -9.57 12.57 18.34
CA ILE A 148 -8.29 13.23 18.08
C ILE A 148 -8.35 14.68 18.54
N ASP A 149 -7.36 15.10 19.33
CA ASP A 149 -7.11 16.50 19.65
C ASP A 149 -5.80 16.94 19.00
N TYR A 150 -5.91 17.59 17.84
CA TYR A 150 -4.76 18.08 17.09
C TYR A 150 -3.95 19.15 17.83
N LYS A 151 -4.61 19.97 18.66
CA LYS A 151 -3.92 21.06 19.38
C LYS A 151 -3.09 20.50 20.52
N ALA A 152 -3.59 19.48 21.19
CA ALA A 152 -2.91 18.84 22.31
C ALA A 152 -1.98 17.69 21.89
N GLY A 153 -2.02 17.26 20.62
CA GLY A 153 -1.12 16.25 20.06
C GLY A 153 -1.38 14.84 20.63
N PHE A 154 -2.64 14.46 20.80
CA PHE A 154 -3.00 13.12 21.23
C PHE A 154 -4.35 12.67 20.64
N PHE A 155 -4.60 11.36 20.65
CA PHE A 155 -5.95 10.82 20.54
C PHE A 155 -6.31 10.00 21.77
N MET A 156 -7.61 9.91 22.04
CA MET A 156 -8.16 9.07 23.11
C MET A 156 -9.07 8.00 22.54
N VAL A 157 -9.01 6.84 23.18
CA VAL A 157 -9.98 5.76 23.04
C VAL A 157 -10.40 5.38 24.45
N ASP A 158 -11.65 5.65 24.79
CA ASP A 158 -12.18 5.54 26.15
C ASP A 158 -11.30 6.28 27.19
N SER A 159 -10.62 5.55 28.07
CA SER A 159 -9.71 6.10 29.09
C SER A 159 -8.23 6.08 28.69
N GLN A 160 -7.89 5.50 27.55
CA GLN A 160 -6.52 5.40 27.07
C GLN A 160 -6.17 6.63 26.23
N THR A 161 -5.02 7.23 26.50
CA THR A 161 -4.48 8.36 25.74
C THR A 161 -3.22 7.93 25.02
N VAL A 162 -3.17 8.18 23.72
CA VAL A 162 -2.00 7.94 22.86
C VAL A 162 -1.54 9.27 22.30
N ARG A 163 -0.28 9.62 22.57
CA ARG A 163 0.33 10.90 22.19
C ARG A 163 1.06 10.79 20.86
N GLU A 164 1.35 11.93 20.26
CA GLU A 164 2.25 12.00 19.13
C GLU A 164 3.61 11.39 19.49
N GLY A 165 4.14 10.52 18.62
CA GLY A 165 5.36 9.77 18.85
C GLY A 165 5.18 8.44 19.59
N ASP A 166 4.02 8.19 20.21
CA ASP A 166 3.75 6.88 20.81
C ASP A 166 3.61 5.81 19.73
N MET A 167 4.01 4.58 20.05
CA MET A 167 3.91 3.45 19.13
C MET A 167 2.51 2.85 19.14
N ILE A 168 1.94 2.65 17.97
CA ILE A 168 0.73 1.85 17.77
C ILE A 168 0.94 0.84 16.65
N THR A 169 0.10 -0.19 16.66
CA THR A 169 0.02 -1.18 15.59
C THR A 169 -1.39 -1.19 15.01
N LEU A 170 -1.49 -1.21 13.69
CA LEU A 170 -2.73 -1.38 12.94
C LEU A 170 -2.77 -2.76 12.32
N ASP A 171 -3.92 -3.42 12.41
CA ASP A 171 -4.25 -4.57 11.57
C ASP A 171 -5.40 -4.17 10.63
N GLY A 172 -5.03 -3.81 9.41
CA GLY A 172 -5.95 -3.42 8.35
C GLY A 172 -6.79 -4.57 7.80
N SER A 173 -6.51 -5.83 8.15
CA SER A 173 -7.31 -6.99 7.77
C SER A 173 -8.47 -7.25 8.75
N SER A 174 -8.26 -7.05 10.05
CA SER A 174 -9.31 -7.18 11.08
C SER A 174 -9.97 -5.85 11.46
N GLY A 175 -9.30 -4.74 11.18
CA GLY A 175 -9.69 -3.39 11.60
C GLY A 175 -9.20 -3.03 13.02
N ASP A 176 -8.35 -3.84 13.64
CA ASP A 176 -7.90 -3.62 15.01
C ASP A 176 -6.86 -2.48 15.09
N VAL A 177 -7.05 -1.59 16.08
CA VAL A 177 -6.09 -0.56 16.49
C VAL A 177 -5.51 -0.98 17.82
N ILE A 178 -4.20 -1.14 17.90
CA ILE A 178 -3.52 -1.80 19.01
C ILE A 178 -2.50 -0.86 19.64
N LEU A 179 -2.49 -0.81 20.97
CA LEU A 179 -1.51 -0.04 21.73
C LEU A 179 -0.14 -0.72 21.69
N GLY A 180 0.90 0.05 21.40
CA GLY A 180 2.27 -0.43 21.37
C GLY A 180 2.66 -1.10 20.05
N ALA A 181 3.91 -1.58 20.03
CA ALA A 181 4.46 -2.33 18.91
C ALA A 181 4.11 -3.82 19.05
N VAL A 182 3.46 -4.38 18.04
CA VAL A 182 3.27 -5.83 17.92
C VAL A 182 4.14 -6.35 16.79
N PRO A 183 4.90 -7.45 17.01
CA PRO A 183 5.66 -8.11 15.95
C PRO A 183 4.77 -8.52 14.77
N THR A 184 5.27 -8.29 13.57
CA THR A 184 4.63 -8.75 12.33
C THR A 184 5.41 -9.91 11.75
N VAL A 185 4.68 -10.85 11.15
CA VAL A 185 5.22 -11.97 10.41
C VAL A 185 5.03 -11.65 8.93
N GLN A 186 6.15 -11.63 8.20
CA GLN A 186 6.10 -11.54 6.74
C GLN A 186 5.56 -12.88 6.21
N PRO A 187 4.53 -12.86 5.35
CA PRO A 187 4.05 -14.09 4.75
C PRO A 187 5.14 -14.73 3.91
N GLU A 188 5.38 -16.02 4.13
CA GLU A 188 6.22 -16.79 3.23
C GLU A 188 5.47 -17.03 1.92
N LEU A 189 5.86 -16.32 0.86
CA LEU A 189 5.38 -16.53 -0.51
C LEU A 189 6.00 -17.79 -1.16
N SER A 190 6.36 -18.78 -0.34
CA SER A 190 7.02 -20.02 -0.74
C SER A 190 6.11 -21.23 -0.46
N GLY A 191 6.57 -22.43 -0.79
CA GLY A 191 5.82 -23.66 -0.54
C GLY A 191 4.51 -23.74 -1.35
N ASP A 192 3.39 -23.91 -0.66
CA ASP A 192 2.07 -24.14 -1.29
C ASP A 192 1.59 -22.91 -2.10
N PHE A 193 1.94 -21.69 -1.68
CA PHE A 193 1.58 -20.48 -2.43
C PHE A 193 2.29 -20.45 -3.78
N GLY A 194 3.62 -20.60 -3.76
CA GLY A 194 4.44 -20.65 -4.98
C GLY A 194 3.98 -21.78 -5.92
N GLN A 195 3.68 -22.95 -5.37
CA GLN A 195 3.20 -24.07 -6.17
C GLN A 195 1.85 -23.79 -6.85
N LEU A 196 0.91 -23.15 -6.15
CA LEU A 196 -0.37 -22.74 -6.73
C LEU A 196 -0.15 -21.67 -7.81
N MET A 197 0.74 -20.70 -7.58
CA MET A 197 1.08 -19.66 -8.55
C MET A 197 1.69 -20.25 -9.81
N GLU A 198 2.59 -21.23 -9.71
CA GLU A 198 3.13 -21.95 -10.88
C GLU A 198 2.03 -22.61 -11.71
N TRP A 199 1.02 -23.21 -11.06
CA TRP A 199 -0.12 -23.80 -11.76
C TRP A 199 -1.01 -22.74 -12.41
N ALA A 200 -1.21 -21.61 -11.73
CA ALA A 200 -1.96 -20.48 -12.27
C ALA A 200 -1.24 -19.87 -13.49
N ASP A 201 0.08 -19.71 -13.41
CA ASP A 201 0.93 -19.24 -14.51
C ASP A 201 0.92 -20.21 -15.70
N GLY A 202 0.93 -21.52 -15.46
CA GLY A 202 0.82 -22.52 -16.51
C GLY A 202 -0.55 -22.57 -17.19
N ALA A 203 -1.62 -22.16 -16.49
CA ALA A 203 -2.99 -22.20 -17.01
C ALA A 203 -3.44 -20.88 -17.68
N ARG A 204 -2.87 -19.74 -17.28
CA ARG A 204 -3.32 -18.43 -17.76
C ARG A 204 -2.88 -18.16 -19.20
N ARG A 205 -3.74 -17.47 -19.94
CA ARG A 205 -3.43 -16.92 -21.27
C ARG A 205 -2.95 -15.46 -21.22
N LEU A 206 -3.51 -14.68 -20.30
CA LEU A 206 -3.16 -13.26 -20.16
C LEU A 206 -1.81 -13.13 -19.45
N LYS A 207 -0.98 -12.22 -19.95
CA LYS A 207 0.21 -11.76 -19.23
C LYS A 207 -0.17 -10.82 -18.11
N VAL A 208 0.58 -10.86 -17.01
CA VAL A 208 0.39 -9.97 -15.87
C VAL A 208 1.56 -9.00 -15.83
N ARG A 209 1.29 -7.70 -16.01
CA ARG A 209 2.26 -6.62 -15.92
C ARG A 209 1.86 -5.69 -14.78
N ALA A 210 2.82 -4.96 -14.24
CA ALA A 210 2.59 -4.03 -13.14
C ALA A 210 2.38 -2.59 -13.61
N ASN A 211 1.65 -1.82 -12.83
CA ASN A 211 1.75 -0.36 -12.86
C ASN A 211 2.84 -0.01 -11.84
N ALA A 212 3.94 0.57 -12.30
CA ALA A 212 5.09 0.86 -11.47
C ALA A 212 5.82 2.08 -12.02
N GLU A 213 6.15 3.01 -11.12
CA GLU A 213 6.75 4.30 -11.46
C GLU A 213 8.10 4.50 -10.76
N THR A 214 8.29 3.87 -9.60
CA THR A 214 9.53 3.96 -8.83
C THR A 214 10.38 2.69 -8.94
N PRO A 215 11.70 2.78 -8.69
CA PRO A 215 12.56 1.59 -8.59
C PRO A 215 12.09 0.57 -7.56
N GLU A 216 11.50 1.02 -6.45
CA GLU A 216 10.97 0.14 -5.40
C GLU A 216 9.75 -0.63 -5.91
N ASP A 217 8.78 0.06 -6.51
CA ASP A 217 7.59 -0.58 -7.12
C ASP A 217 8.00 -1.61 -8.17
N ALA A 218 8.98 -1.28 -9.02
CA ALA A 218 9.47 -2.15 -10.06
C ALA A 218 10.12 -3.43 -9.49
N ARG A 219 10.94 -3.32 -8.44
CA ARG A 219 11.55 -4.48 -7.77
C ARG A 219 10.49 -5.37 -7.14
N THR A 220 9.56 -4.76 -6.42
CA THR A 220 8.44 -5.46 -5.76
C THR A 220 7.57 -6.18 -6.79
N ALA A 221 7.15 -5.49 -7.85
CA ALA A 221 6.40 -6.08 -8.94
C ALA A 221 7.12 -7.28 -9.57
N ARG A 222 8.43 -7.15 -9.82
CA ARG A 222 9.25 -8.22 -10.38
C ARG A 222 9.37 -9.41 -9.42
N SER A 223 9.51 -9.18 -8.10
CA SER A 223 9.55 -10.28 -7.12
C SER A 223 8.23 -11.05 -7.02
N PHE A 224 7.10 -10.40 -7.33
CA PHE A 224 5.78 -11.04 -7.42
C PHE A 224 5.52 -11.72 -8.78
N GLY A 225 6.50 -11.74 -9.70
CA GLY A 225 6.37 -12.41 -10.99
C GLY A 225 5.78 -11.56 -12.12
N ALA A 226 5.71 -10.22 -11.97
CA ALA A 226 5.25 -9.36 -13.05
C ALA A 226 6.12 -9.50 -14.31
N GLU A 227 5.49 -9.68 -15.46
CA GLU A 227 6.13 -9.85 -16.77
C GLU A 227 6.41 -8.51 -17.46
N GLY A 228 6.78 -7.50 -16.67
CA GLY A 228 7.10 -6.14 -17.11
C GLY A 228 6.16 -5.07 -16.55
N ILE A 229 6.37 -3.82 -16.98
CA ILE A 229 5.59 -2.66 -16.54
C ILE A 229 4.59 -2.29 -17.63
N GLY A 230 3.29 -2.46 -17.37
CA GLY A 230 2.21 -2.14 -18.30
C GLY A 230 1.88 -0.66 -18.37
N LEU A 231 2.18 0.09 -17.30
CA LEU A 231 1.98 1.52 -17.22
C LEU A 231 2.97 2.13 -16.22
N CYS A 232 3.91 2.92 -16.72
CA CYS A 232 4.72 3.84 -15.93
C CYS A 232 4.19 5.26 -16.19
N ARG A 233 3.62 5.88 -15.15
CA ARG A 233 3.10 7.25 -15.20
C ARG A 233 4.23 8.23 -14.94
N THR A 234 4.60 9.03 -15.94
CA THR A 234 5.76 9.93 -15.82
C THR A 234 5.53 11.07 -14.83
N GLU A 235 4.29 11.31 -14.45
CA GLU A 235 3.89 12.54 -13.76
C GLU A 235 4.11 12.43 -12.27
N HIS A 236 3.97 11.22 -11.75
CA HIS A 236 4.33 10.88 -10.39
C HIS A 236 5.83 11.06 -10.13
N MET A 237 6.65 10.99 -11.18
CA MET A 237 8.10 11.18 -11.10
C MET A 237 8.51 12.66 -10.90
N PHE A 238 7.55 13.60 -10.94
CA PHE A 238 7.81 15.03 -10.82
C PHE A 238 7.40 15.63 -9.47
N PHE A 239 6.70 14.89 -8.60
CA PHE A 239 6.20 15.42 -7.34
C PHE A 239 7.25 15.55 -6.23
N ASP A 240 8.45 14.99 -6.41
CA ASP A 240 9.56 15.25 -5.49
C ASP A 240 9.88 16.75 -5.42
N ALA A 241 10.17 17.26 -4.22
CA ALA A 241 10.35 18.70 -3.94
C ALA A 241 11.40 19.39 -4.83
N GLY A 242 12.46 18.69 -5.25
CA GLY A 242 13.45 19.25 -6.18
C GLY A 242 13.02 19.29 -7.64
N ARG A 243 12.05 18.45 -8.03
CA ARG A 243 11.60 18.25 -9.41
C ARG A 243 10.39 19.11 -9.75
N ILE A 244 9.49 19.27 -8.77
CA ILE A 244 8.28 20.06 -8.93
C ILE A 244 8.61 21.52 -9.29
N THR A 245 9.67 22.09 -8.73
CA THR A 245 10.14 23.44 -9.05
C THR A 245 10.56 23.56 -10.51
N ALA A 246 11.33 22.60 -11.05
CA ALA A 246 11.74 22.61 -12.46
C ALA A 246 10.55 22.47 -13.42
N VAL A 247 9.51 21.71 -13.03
CA VAL A 247 8.26 21.62 -13.80
C VAL A 247 7.47 22.93 -13.73
N ARG A 248 7.40 23.57 -12.56
CA ARG A 248 6.74 24.88 -12.39
C ARG A 248 7.43 25.97 -13.22
N GLU A 249 8.76 26.01 -13.23
CA GLU A 249 9.54 26.90 -14.11
C GLU A 249 9.19 26.67 -15.60
N MET A 250 9.10 25.41 -16.03
CA MET A 250 8.73 25.06 -17.42
C MET A 250 7.34 25.58 -17.78
N ILE A 251 6.38 25.48 -16.86
CA ILE A 251 4.99 25.94 -17.05
C ILE A 251 4.92 27.47 -17.12
N LEU A 252 5.64 28.16 -16.25
CA LEU A 252 5.61 29.63 -16.12
C LEU A 252 6.55 30.38 -17.08
N ALA A 253 7.43 29.67 -17.79
CA ALA A 253 8.33 30.26 -18.77
C ALA A 253 7.57 31.12 -19.80
N SER A 254 8.00 32.36 -19.95
CA SER A 254 7.36 33.35 -20.83
C SER A 254 7.66 33.13 -22.32
N ASP A 255 8.69 32.35 -22.64
CA ASP A 255 9.11 32.04 -23.99
C ASP A 255 9.64 30.59 -24.14
N GLU A 256 9.94 30.21 -25.38
CA GLU A 256 10.47 28.88 -25.69
C GLU A 256 11.86 28.64 -25.07
N ALA A 257 12.69 29.68 -25.00
CA ALA A 257 14.05 29.58 -24.48
C ALA A 257 14.04 29.22 -22.98
N GLY A 258 13.23 29.92 -22.18
CA GLY A 258 13.02 29.63 -20.77
C GLY A 258 12.43 28.22 -20.56
N ARG A 259 11.47 27.82 -21.41
CA ARG A 259 10.89 26.47 -21.33
C ARG A 259 11.93 25.38 -21.58
N ARG A 260 12.81 25.56 -22.57
CA ARG A 260 13.91 24.63 -22.87
C ARG A 260 14.94 24.57 -21.73
N ALA A 261 15.23 25.70 -21.08
CA ALA A 261 16.12 25.73 -19.94
C ALA A 261 15.57 24.92 -18.75
N ALA A 262 14.27 25.06 -18.44
CA ALA A 262 13.61 24.27 -17.40
C ALA A 262 13.56 22.77 -17.76
N LEU A 263 13.24 22.42 -19.02
CA LEU A 263 13.28 21.03 -19.51
C LEU A 263 14.67 20.40 -19.40
N ALA A 264 15.74 21.19 -19.59
CA ALA A 264 17.11 20.71 -19.44
C ALA A 264 17.45 20.31 -17.98
N LYS A 265 16.78 20.92 -16.98
CA LYS A 265 16.89 20.52 -15.56
C LYS A 265 16.17 19.20 -15.29
N ILE A 266 15.02 18.96 -15.92
CA ILE A 266 14.20 17.75 -15.74
C ILE A 266 14.84 16.52 -16.40
N LEU A 267 15.44 16.70 -17.59
CA LEU A 267 16.00 15.63 -18.41
C LEU A 267 16.94 14.65 -17.65
N PRO A 268 17.97 15.09 -16.90
CA PRO A 268 18.86 14.18 -16.19
C PRO A 268 18.15 13.40 -15.08
N MET A 269 17.16 14.00 -14.40
CA MET A 269 16.40 13.36 -13.34
C MET A 269 15.54 12.22 -13.90
N GLN A 270 14.74 12.53 -14.93
CA GLN A 270 13.86 11.56 -15.58
C GLN A 270 14.66 10.43 -16.25
N ARG A 271 15.82 10.77 -16.87
CA ARG A 271 16.72 9.76 -17.46
C ARG A 271 17.19 8.76 -16.41
N GLN A 272 17.59 9.23 -15.23
CA GLN A 272 18.09 8.35 -14.18
C GLN A 272 17.01 7.38 -13.68
N ASP A 273 15.76 7.83 -13.57
CA ASP A 273 14.67 6.94 -13.18
C ASP A 273 14.44 5.86 -14.24
N PHE A 274 14.41 6.24 -15.53
CA PHE A 274 14.23 5.25 -16.60
C PHE A 274 15.38 4.26 -16.69
N VAL A 275 16.64 4.70 -16.53
CA VAL A 275 17.78 3.79 -16.44
C VAL A 275 17.55 2.77 -15.33
N SER A 276 17.14 3.23 -14.14
CA SER A 276 16.87 2.36 -13.00
C SER A 276 15.74 1.36 -13.30
N LEU A 277 14.64 1.84 -13.90
CA LEU A 277 13.50 0.99 -14.29
C LEU A 277 13.91 -0.06 -15.34
N PHE A 278 14.70 0.30 -16.34
CA PHE A 278 15.16 -0.62 -17.38
C PHE A 278 16.15 -1.65 -16.84
N GLU A 279 17.05 -1.27 -15.93
CA GLU A 279 17.94 -2.21 -15.25
C GLU A 279 17.14 -3.22 -14.42
N ILE A 280 16.18 -2.73 -13.63
CA ILE A 280 15.32 -3.57 -12.79
C ILE A 280 14.41 -4.47 -13.62
N MET A 281 13.96 -4.03 -14.80
CA MET A 281 13.08 -4.80 -15.70
C MET A 281 13.85 -5.42 -16.87
N SER A 282 15.17 -5.64 -16.72
CA SER A 282 15.99 -6.22 -17.79
C SER A 282 15.39 -7.53 -18.32
N GLY A 283 15.19 -7.57 -19.63
CA GLY A 283 14.54 -8.68 -20.36
C GLY A 283 13.01 -8.60 -20.45
N LEU A 284 12.37 -7.60 -19.85
CA LEU A 284 10.91 -7.43 -19.81
C LEU A 284 10.46 -6.10 -20.42
N PRO A 285 9.24 -6.03 -20.98
CA PRO A 285 8.73 -4.81 -21.60
C PRO A 285 8.33 -3.75 -20.55
N VAL A 286 8.77 -2.51 -20.76
CA VAL A 286 8.41 -1.35 -19.94
C VAL A 286 7.63 -0.36 -20.79
N THR A 287 6.35 -0.15 -20.48
CA THR A 287 5.48 0.80 -21.17
C THR A 287 5.46 2.12 -20.40
N ILE A 288 6.00 3.17 -21.00
CA ILE A 288 6.05 4.51 -20.41
C ILE A 288 4.95 5.36 -21.04
N ARG A 289 4.11 5.96 -20.20
CA ARG A 289 3.10 6.93 -20.63
C ARG A 289 3.69 8.34 -20.52
N LEU A 290 3.56 9.12 -21.58
CA LEU A 290 3.92 10.54 -21.58
C LEU A 290 3.03 11.33 -20.62
N LEU A 291 3.38 12.60 -20.39
CA LEU A 291 2.66 13.53 -19.53
C LEU A 291 1.17 13.65 -19.96
N ASP A 292 0.27 13.29 -19.04
CA ASP A 292 -1.19 13.22 -19.17
C ASP A 292 -1.97 14.31 -18.40
N PRO A 293 -1.62 14.70 -17.15
CA PRO A 293 -2.40 15.63 -16.36
C PRO A 293 -2.26 17.05 -16.92
N PRO A 294 -3.31 17.87 -16.74
CA PRO A 294 -3.28 19.26 -17.12
C PRO A 294 -2.28 20.04 -16.26
N LEU A 295 -1.63 21.03 -16.86
CA LEU A 295 -0.52 21.77 -16.22
C LEU A 295 -0.89 22.46 -14.90
N HIS A 296 -2.17 22.77 -14.68
CA HIS A 296 -2.63 23.42 -13.45
C HIS A 296 -2.47 22.53 -12.20
N GLU A 297 -2.37 21.20 -12.36
CA GLU A 297 -2.15 20.29 -11.23
C GLU A 297 -0.77 20.46 -10.59
N PHE A 298 0.21 20.98 -11.34
CA PHE A 298 1.57 21.24 -10.82
C PHE A 298 1.73 22.63 -10.22
N LEU A 299 0.74 23.51 -10.35
CA LEU A 299 0.84 24.88 -9.86
C LEU A 299 0.82 24.94 -8.32
N PRO A 300 1.55 25.89 -7.73
CA PRO A 300 1.55 26.12 -6.29
C PRO A 300 0.13 26.44 -5.77
N LYS A 301 -0.21 25.89 -4.61
CA LYS A 301 -1.49 26.09 -3.92
C LYS A 301 -1.33 26.82 -2.59
N SER A 302 -0.12 26.89 -2.02
CA SER A 302 0.19 27.59 -0.77
C SER A 302 1.11 28.80 -0.97
N GLU A 303 1.04 29.79 -0.08
CA GLU A 303 1.90 30.99 -0.12
C GLU A 303 3.40 30.66 -0.09
N GLU A 304 3.79 29.60 0.61
CA GLU A 304 5.17 29.14 0.68
C GLU A 304 5.66 28.59 -0.66
N GLU A 305 4.83 27.80 -1.35
CA GLU A 305 5.15 27.30 -2.68
C GLU A 305 5.23 28.44 -3.71
N PHE A 306 4.38 29.47 -3.59
CA PHE A 306 4.47 30.66 -4.43
C PHE A 306 5.81 31.39 -4.23
N ALA A 307 6.27 31.54 -2.98
CA ALA A 307 7.55 32.19 -2.68
C ALA A 307 8.75 31.39 -3.22
N GLN A 308 8.71 30.06 -3.14
CA GLN A 308 9.77 29.19 -3.71
C GLN A 308 9.87 29.32 -5.23
N VAL A 309 8.74 29.36 -5.92
CA VAL A 309 8.72 29.52 -7.38
C VAL A 309 9.17 30.91 -7.81
N ALA A 310 8.77 31.96 -7.07
CA ALA A 310 9.15 33.34 -7.38
C ALA A 310 10.65 33.63 -7.18
N SER A 311 11.34 32.82 -6.38
CA SER A 311 12.77 32.97 -6.08
C SER A 311 13.70 32.08 -6.92
N ALA A 312 13.14 31.13 -7.68
CA ALA A 312 13.85 30.22 -8.59
C ALA A 312 14.06 30.85 -9.97
#